data_AF-A0A838K9F5-F1
#
_entry.id   AF-A0A838K9F5-F1
#
_cell.length_a   1.000
_cell.length_b   1.000
_cell.length_c   1.000
_cell.angle_alpha   90.00
_cell.angle_beta   90.00
_cell.angle_gamma   90.00
#
_symmetry.space_group_name_H-M   'P 1'
#
loop_
_entity.id
_entity.type
_entity.pdbx_description
1 polymer ?
#
loop_
_entity_poly.entity_id
_entity_poly.type
_entity_poly.pdbx_seq_one_letter_code
_entity_poly.pdbx_strand_id
1 'polypeptide(L)'
;TFGFHPVGVWCDNTTEFLAAKLRTGNAGSNTAADHIEVLSEAISQVPAGHRKRLLIRCDGAGASHDLLDWLTAQGKVRGRSVDYSVGFAVTEKIREAIALVPTSLWTPAVDADGGIRAGGDVAELTGLLDLSRWPTGMRVIARRERPHPGAQLSLFEEADGWRYQAFVTNTSTGQVPFLEARHRAHARVEDRIRHAKDTGLGRFPSREFAINQTWLMLTTIAADLTAWTRLLAFTGEAAVLAASEPKALRYRFLHVPARLVHSGRRRRLRIPETWPWVTAIVAVFANIAAIPEPA
;
A
#
# COMPACT_ATOMS: atom_id res chain seq x y z
N THR A 1 -14.39 -9.49 23.55
CA THR A 1 -13.10 -8.77 23.60
C THR A 1 -13.24 -7.49 22.81
N PHE A 2 -12.93 -6.33 23.39
CA PHE A 2 -13.03 -5.05 22.67
C PHE A 2 -11.78 -4.89 21.80
N GLY A 3 -11.94 -4.99 20.49
CA GLY A 3 -10.87 -4.83 19.50
C GLY A 3 -11.28 -3.81 18.46
N PHE A 4 -10.29 -3.19 17.81
CA PHE A 4 -10.49 -2.32 16.67
C PHE A 4 -9.81 -2.91 15.45
N HIS A 5 -10.46 -2.75 14.30
CA HIS A 5 -9.97 -3.30 13.04
C HIS A 5 -9.94 -2.22 11.95
N PRO A 6 -9.05 -1.22 12.07
CA PRO A 6 -9.00 -0.12 11.12
C PRO A 6 -8.71 -0.63 9.70
N VAL A 7 -9.32 0.00 8.71
CA VAL A 7 -8.96 -0.15 7.30
C VAL A 7 -8.34 1.15 6.82
N GLY A 8 -7.31 1.07 5.98
CA GLY A 8 -6.53 2.23 5.57
C GLY A 8 -6.13 2.17 4.09
N VAL A 9 -5.94 3.33 3.49
CA VAL A 9 -5.49 3.50 2.11
C VAL A 9 -4.26 4.39 2.09
N TRP A 10 -3.21 3.92 1.44
CA TRP A 10 -1.96 4.66 1.26
C TRP A 10 -1.73 4.99 -0.22
N CYS A 11 -1.15 6.16 -0.49
CA CYS A 11 -0.66 6.49 -1.83
C CYS A 11 0.68 5.80 -2.06
N ASP A 12 0.77 4.91 -3.05
CA ASP A 12 2.03 4.19 -3.32
C ASP A 12 3.14 5.11 -3.87
N ASN A 13 2.77 6.21 -4.54
CA ASN A 13 3.72 7.14 -5.14
C ASN A 13 4.43 8.04 -4.11
N THR A 14 3.70 8.51 -3.11
CA THR A 14 4.15 9.51 -2.13
C THR A 14 4.24 8.94 -0.71
N THR A 15 3.73 7.73 -0.50
CA THR A 15 3.72 6.97 0.76
C THR A 15 2.84 7.54 1.89
N GLU A 16 2.06 8.58 1.58
CA GLU A 16 1.10 9.20 2.52
C GLU A 16 -0.10 8.28 2.82
N PHE A 17 -0.67 8.45 4.01
CA PHE A 17 -1.80 7.69 4.55
C PHE A 17 -3.12 8.42 4.26
N LEU A 18 -3.52 8.40 2.98
CA LEU A 18 -4.63 9.16 2.40
C LEU A 18 -5.95 9.10 3.19
N ALA A 19 -6.37 7.92 3.65
CA ALA A 19 -7.62 7.79 4.40
C ALA A 19 -7.60 6.54 5.29
N ALA A 20 -8.34 6.59 6.39
CA ALA A 20 -8.53 5.46 7.27
C ALA A 20 -9.91 5.47 7.93
N LYS A 21 -10.52 4.30 8.06
CA LYS A 21 -11.78 4.11 8.76
C LYS A 21 -11.57 3.22 9.99
N LEU A 22 -11.95 3.72 11.16
CA LEU A 22 -11.98 2.92 12.39
C LEU A 22 -13.21 2.01 12.36
N ARG A 23 -13.02 0.73 12.67
CA ARG A 23 -14.10 -0.26 12.71
C ARG A 23 -14.08 -1.04 14.02
N THR A 24 -15.26 -1.50 14.42
CA THR A 24 -15.42 -2.41 15.55
C THR A 24 -14.73 -3.75 15.27
N GLY A 25 -14.27 -4.43 16.31
CA GLY A 25 -13.46 -5.65 16.16
C GLY A 25 -14.17 -6.86 15.56
N ASN A 26 -15.49 -6.80 15.39
CA ASN A 26 -16.29 -7.81 14.69
C ASN A 26 -16.54 -7.47 13.20
N ALA A 27 -15.95 -6.40 12.68
CA ALA A 27 -16.09 -6.02 11.28
C ALA A 27 -15.43 -7.08 10.36
N GLY A 28 -16.14 -7.46 9.30
CA GLY A 28 -15.62 -8.40 8.31
C GLY A 28 -14.43 -7.83 7.54
N SER A 29 -13.49 -8.70 7.15
CA SER A 29 -12.37 -8.30 6.29
C SER A 29 -12.84 -7.79 4.92
N ASN A 30 -13.95 -8.35 4.41
CA ASN A 30 -14.46 -8.11 3.05
C ASN A 30 -15.73 -7.24 3.03
N THR A 31 -15.97 -6.43 4.06
CA THR A 31 -17.13 -5.53 4.10
C THR A 31 -16.98 -4.45 3.03
N ALA A 32 -17.56 -4.69 1.85
CA ALA A 32 -17.38 -3.84 0.66
C ALA A 32 -17.73 -2.37 0.91
N ALA A 33 -18.77 -2.10 1.69
CA ALA A 33 -19.16 -0.73 2.06
C ALA A 33 -18.02 0.04 2.75
N ASP A 34 -17.30 -0.59 3.67
CA ASP A 34 -16.16 0.04 4.37
C ASP A 34 -15.01 0.36 3.40
N HIS A 35 -14.72 -0.58 2.48
CA HIS A 35 -13.69 -0.41 1.45
C HIS A 35 -14.06 0.70 0.46
N ILE A 36 -15.31 0.74 0.01
CA ILE A 36 -15.82 1.77 -0.90
C ILE A 36 -15.75 3.15 -0.24
N GLU A 37 -16.17 3.27 1.02
CA GLU A 37 -16.12 4.52 1.78
C GLU A 37 -14.69 5.04 1.91
N VAL A 38 -13.77 4.23 2.44
CA VAL A 38 -12.37 4.66 2.64
C VAL A 38 -11.64 4.92 1.31
N LEU A 39 -11.94 4.18 0.24
CA LEU A 39 -11.39 4.45 -1.08
C LEU A 39 -11.95 5.74 -1.69
N SER A 40 -13.24 6.02 -1.49
CA SER A 40 -13.86 7.27 -1.94
C SER A 40 -13.21 8.48 -1.27
N GLU A 41 -12.99 8.40 0.05
CA GLU A 41 -12.27 9.41 0.82
C GLU A 41 -10.83 9.56 0.30
N ALA A 42 -10.09 8.47 0.14
CA ALA A 42 -8.71 8.49 -0.34
C ALA A 42 -8.58 9.13 -1.74
N ILE A 43 -9.46 8.76 -2.67
CA ILE A 43 -9.49 9.36 -4.01
C ILE A 43 -9.81 10.86 -3.94
N SER A 44 -10.65 11.28 -2.98
CA SER A 44 -10.98 12.69 -2.78
C SER A 44 -9.83 13.53 -2.20
N GLN A 45 -8.83 12.91 -1.58
CA GLN A 45 -7.63 13.59 -1.07
C GLN A 45 -6.59 13.87 -2.17
N VAL A 46 -6.47 12.98 -3.17
CA VAL A 46 -5.55 13.18 -4.31
C VAL A 46 -5.96 14.46 -5.08
N PRO A 47 -5.09 15.40 -5.47
CA PRO A 47 -5.55 16.58 -6.21
C PRO A 47 -6.20 16.23 -7.55
N ALA A 48 -7.23 16.97 -7.98
CA ALA A 48 -8.06 16.62 -9.14
C ALA A 48 -7.25 16.37 -10.43
N GLY A 49 -6.21 17.17 -10.69
CA GLY A 49 -5.31 17.00 -11.85
C GLY A 49 -4.57 15.67 -11.88
N HIS A 50 -4.38 15.03 -10.72
CA HIS A 50 -3.67 13.75 -10.56
C HIS A 50 -4.63 12.55 -10.44
N ARG A 51 -5.96 12.75 -10.44
CA ARG A 51 -6.96 11.67 -10.41
C ARG A 51 -7.27 11.03 -11.77
N LYS A 52 -6.52 11.38 -12.83
CA LYS A 52 -6.82 10.94 -14.20
C LYS A 52 -6.53 9.46 -14.44
N ARG A 53 -5.49 8.92 -13.79
CA ARG A 53 -5.08 7.52 -13.93
C ARG A 53 -4.81 6.96 -12.54
N LEU A 54 -5.69 6.09 -12.07
CA LEU A 54 -5.60 5.47 -10.75
C LEU A 54 -5.39 3.97 -10.91
N LEU A 55 -4.49 3.41 -10.10
CA LEU A 55 -4.33 1.97 -9.93
C LEU A 55 -4.62 1.64 -8.47
N ILE A 56 -5.68 0.86 -8.23
CA ILE A 56 -6.07 0.43 -6.89
C ILE A 56 -5.58 -0.99 -6.67
N ARG A 57 -4.84 -1.22 -5.59
CA ARG A 57 -4.35 -2.55 -5.23
C ARG A 57 -4.72 -2.88 -3.81
N CYS A 58 -5.17 -4.10 -3.61
CA CYS A 58 -5.43 -4.67 -2.30
C CYS A 58 -5.16 -6.17 -2.32
N ASP A 59 -5.01 -6.73 -1.12
CA ASP A 59 -4.92 -8.16 -0.92
C ASP A 59 -6.28 -8.83 -1.13
N GLY A 60 -6.41 -10.10 -0.71
CA GLY A 60 -7.65 -10.85 -0.79
C GLY A 60 -8.84 -10.23 -0.04
N ALA A 61 -8.61 -9.27 0.88
CA ALA A 61 -9.70 -8.62 1.60
C ALA A 61 -10.58 -7.75 0.68
N GLY A 62 -10.07 -7.35 -0.49
CA GLY A 62 -10.81 -6.62 -1.51
C GLY A 62 -11.59 -7.50 -2.49
N ALA A 63 -11.50 -8.83 -2.42
CA ALA A 63 -12.13 -9.74 -3.38
C ALA A 63 -13.64 -9.91 -3.14
N SER A 64 -14.41 -8.83 -3.26
CA SER A 64 -15.87 -8.83 -3.20
C SER A 64 -16.48 -8.34 -4.50
N HIS A 65 -17.65 -8.88 -4.87
CA HIS A 65 -18.38 -8.46 -6.08
C HIS A 65 -18.66 -6.96 -6.05
N ASP A 66 -19.27 -6.48 -4.96
CA ASP A 66 -19.64 -5.06 -4.79
C ASP A 66 -18.43 -4.11 -4.95
N LEU A 67 -17.26 -4.46 -4.42
CA LEU A 67 -16.08 -3.62 -4.58
C LEU A 67 -15.57 -3.61 -6.02
N LEU A 68 -15.50 -4.77 -6.68
CA LEU A 68 -15.03 -4.84 -8.08
C LEU A 68 -16.02 -4.17 -9.04
N ASP A 69 -17.32 -4.29 -8.80
CA ASP A 69 -18.36 -3.57 -9.55
C ASP A 69 -18.23 -2.07 -9.37
N TRP A 70 -18.02 -1.60 -8.13
CA TRP A 70 -17.77 -0.19 -7.84
C TRP A 70 -16.50 0.32 -8.53
N LEU A 71 -15.38 -0.40 -8.43
CA LEU A 71 -14.11 -0.04 -9.11
C LEU A 71 -14.28 0.04 -10.63
N THR A 72 -15.02 -0.91 -11.20
CA THR A 72 -15.35 -0.93 -12.63
C THR A 72 -16.21 0.28 -13.02
N ALA A 73 -17.18 0.66 -12.19
CA ALA A 73 -17.98 1.86 -12.39
C ALA A 73 -17.13 3.14 -12.30
N GLN A 74 -16.17 3.21 -11.37
CA GLN A 74 -15.24 4.35 -11.27
C GLN A 74 -14.38 4.52 -12.53
N GLY A 75 -14.02 3.43 -13.20
CA GLY A 75 -13.30 3.45 -14.48
C GLY A 75 -14.11 4.02 -15.65
N LYS A 76 -15.43 4.14 -15.52
CA LYS A 76 -16.33 4.72 -16.54
C LYS A 76 -16.56 6.23 -16.35
N VAL A 77 -16.03 6.83 -15.29
CA VAL A 77 -16.14 8.28 -15.03
C VAL A 77 -15.32 9.06 -16.07
N ARG A 78 -15.95 10.01 -16.75
CA ARG A 78 -15.29 10.81 -17.80
C ARG A 78 -14.04 11.51 -17.27
N GLY A 79 -12.93 11.39 -18.00
CA GLY A 79 -11.65 12.03 -17.65
C GLY A 79 -10.84 11.30 -16.59
N ARG A 80 -11.26 10.10 -16.18
CA ARG A 80 -10.57 9.21 -15.25
C ARG A 80 -10.51 7.79 -15.81
N SER A 81 -9.38 7.12 -15.62
CA SER A 81 -9.25 5.67 -15.74
C SER A 81 -8.94 5.08 -14.38
N VAL A 82 -9.59 3.97 -14.05
CA VAL A 82 -9.32 3.21 -12.82
C VAL A 82 -9.00 1.78 -13.19
N ASP A 83 -7.75 1.41 -12.96
CA ASP A 83 -7.30 0.04 -12.97
C ASP A 83 -7.37 -0.52 -11.55
N TYR A 84 -7.61 -1.82 -11.42
CA TYR A 84 -7.48 -2.54 -10.16
C TYR A 84 -6.63 -3.79 -10.29
N SER A 85 -6.04 -4.19 -9.17
CA SER A 85 -5.35 -5.46 -9.02
C SER A 85 -5.53 -5.97 -7.60
N VAL A 86 -6.39 -6.98 -7.45
CA VAL A 86 -6.91 -7.43 -6.15
C VAL A 86 -6.57 -8.90 -5.96
N GLY A 87 -6.00 -9.25 -4.81
CA GLY A 87 -5.71 -10.65 -4.47
C GLY A 87 -6.98 -11.49 -4.55
N PHE A 88 -6.88 -12.74 -5.00
CA PHE A 88 -8.04 -13.59 -5.26
C PHE A 88 -7.86 -14.96 -4.61
N ALA A 89 -8.91 -15.46 -3.97
CA ALA A 89 -8.85 -16.72 -3.26
C ALA A 89 -8.64 -17.90 -4.24
N VAL A 90 -7.65 -18.75 -3.93
CA VAL A 90 -7.39 -19.99 -4.68
C VAL A 90 -8.40 -21.06 -4.22
N THR A 91 -9.63 -20.92 -4.71
CA THR A 91 -10.73 -21.88 -4.50
C THR A 91 -10.56 -23.13 -5.36
N GLU A 92 -11.40 -24.15 -5.17
CA GLU A 92 -11.34 -25.39 -5.95
C GLU A 92 -11.44 -25.14 -7.46
N LYS A 93 -12.34 -24.26 -7.91
CA LYS A 93 -12.45 -23.90 -9.33
C LYS A 93 -11.18 -23.28 -9.89
N ILE A 94 -10.46 -22.51 -9.08
CA ILE A 94 -9.16 -21.94 -9.47
C ILE A 94 -8.10 -23.05 -9.56
N ARG A 95 -8.12 -24.02 -8.65
CA ARG A 95 -7.23 -25.19 -8.67
C ARG A 95 -7.47 -26.06 -9.90
N GLU A 96 -8.72 -26.33 -10.23
CA GLU A 96 -9.13 -27.03 -11.45
C GLU A 96 -8.61 -26.31 -12.70
N ALA A 97 -8.78 -24.98 -12.78
CA ALA A 97 -8.26 -24.18 -13.89
C ALA A 97 -6.72 -24.21 -13.97
N ILE A 98 -6.01 -24.13 -12.82
CA ILE A 98 -4.54 -24.23 -12.76
C ILE A 98 -4.07 -25.57 -13.33
N ALA A 99 -4.74 -26.68 -12.99
CA ALA A 99 -4.39 -28.02 -13.46
C ALA A 99 -4.55 -28.19 -14.99
N LEU A 100 -5.41 -27.37 -15.62
CA LEU A 100 -5.61 -27.36 -17.08
C LEU A 100 -4.54 -26.55 -17.83
N VAL A 101 -3.73 -25.71 -17.15
CA VAL A 101 -2.71 -24.88 -17.81
C VAL A 101 -1.51 -25.74 -18.20
N PRO A 102 -1.18 -25.90 -19.50
CA PRO A 102 0.01 -26.61 -19.93
C PRO A 102 1.29 -25.96 -19.40
N THR A 103 2.30 -26.76 -19.07
CA THR A 103 3.59 -26.28 -18.54
C THR A 103 4.24 -25.20 -19.43
N SER A 104 4.06 -25.28 -20.75
CA SER A 104 4.62 -24.31 -21.71
C SER A 104 3.94 -22.94 -21.70
N LEU A 105 2.74 -22.81 -21.13
CA LEU A 105 2.03 -21.52 -21.00
C LEU A 105 2.36 -20.79 -19.70
N TRP A 106 3.06 -21.45 -18.77
CA TRP A 106 3.63 -20.77 -17.61
C TRP A 106 4.86 -19.97 -18.04
N THR A 107 4.81 -18.67 -17.78
CA THR A 107 5.89 -17.74 -18.12
C THR A 107 6.67 -17.36 -16.87
N PRO A 108 8.00 -17.20 -16.92
CA PRO A 108 8.76 -16.79 -15.75
C PRO A 108 8.26 -15.46 -15.19
N ALA A 109 8.11 -15.38 -13.87
CA ALA A 109 7.82 -14.12 -13.19
C ALA A 109 8.99 -13.14 -13.37
N VAL A 110 8.72 -11.84 -13.22
CA VAL A 110 9.74 -10.79 -13.32
C VAL A 110 9.85 -10.00 -12.03
N ASP A 111 11.06 -9.51 -11.75
CA ASP A 111 11.34 -8.55 -10.69
C ASP A 111 10.97 -7.12 -11.10
N ALA A 112 11.05 -6.19 -10.16
CA ALA A 112 10.59 -4.81 -10.36
C ALA A 112 11.42 -4.04 -11.40
N ASP A 113 12.66 -4.47 -11.65
CA ASP A 113 13.57 -3.95 -12.67
C ASP A 113 13.39 -4.64 -14.04
N GLY A 114 12.48 -5.60 -14.15
CA GLY A 114 12.21 -6.38 -15.36
C GLY A 114 13.10 -7.61 -15.52
N GLY A 115 14.01 -7.89 -14.58
CA GLY A 115 14.79 -9.13 -14.56
C GLY A 115 13.92 -10.37 -14.33
N ILE A 116 14.39 -11.55 -14.76
CA ILE A 116 13.68 -12.81 -14.48
C ILE A 116 13.80 -13.13 -12.99
N ARG A 117 12.65 -13.37 -12.35
CA ARG A 117 12.58 -13.81 -10.97
C ARG A 117 12.67 -15.33 -10.90
N ALA A 118 13.78 -15.84 -10.36
CA ALA A 118 13.99 -17.28 -10.21
C ALA A 118 12.93 -17.92 -9.30
N GLY A 119 12.46 -19.12 -9.69
CA GLY A 119 11.60 -19.95 -8.84
C GLY A 119 10.13 -19.56 -8.79
N GLY A 120 9.66 -18.68 -9.68
CA GLY A 120 8.24 -18.38 -9.82
C GLY A 120 7.82 -18.19 -11.27
N ASP A 121 6.63 -18.68 -11.60
CA ASP A 121 6.01 -18.54 -12.92
C ASP A 121 4.60 -17.97 -12.79
N VAL A 122 4.08 -17.44 -13.88
CA VAL A 122 2.76 -16.84 -13.97
C VAL A 122 2.02 -17.31 -15.21
N ALA A 123 0.70 -17.43 -15.08
CA ALA A 123 -0.20 -17.79 -16.16
C ALA A 123 -1.54 -17.07 -16.01
N GLU A 124 -2.20 -16.81 -17.15
CA GLU A 124 -3.55 -16.26 -17.16
C GLU A 124 -4.59 -17.39 -17.20
N LEU A 125 -5.56 -17.35 -16.27
CA LEU A 125 -6.61 -18.35 -16.12
C LEU A 125 -7.96 -17.90 -16.71
N THR A 126 -8.06 -16.65 -17.18
CA THR A 126 -9.33 -16.00 -17.55
C THR A 126 -10.21 -16.85 -18.47
N GLY A 127 -9.63 -17.47 -19.50
CA GLY A 127 -10.36 -18.29 -20.48
C GLY A 127 -10.81 -19.66 -19.97
N LEU A 128 -10.39 -20.06 -18.77
CA LEU A 128 -10.70 -21.37 -18.16
C LEU A 128 -11.78 -21.26 -17.07
N LEU A 129 -12.29 -20.06 -16.80
CA LEU A 129 -13.18 -19.78 -15.69
C LEU A 129 -14.51 -19.21 -16.17
N ASP A 130 -15.61 -19.61 -15.53
CA ASP A 130 -16.88 -18.90 -15.64
C ASP A 130 -16.84 -17.63 -14.78
N LEU A 131 -16.69 -16.48 -15.45
CA LEU A 131 -16.64 -15.16 -14.83
C LEU A 131 -17.94 -14.37 -15.04
N SER A 132 -19.04 -15.01 -15.43
CA SER A 132 -20.32 -14.34 -15.75
C SER A 132 -20.89 -13.48 -14.62
N ARG A 133 -20.54 -13.80 -13.35
CA ARG A 133 -20.94 -13.03 -12.16
C ARG A 133 -19.98 -11.90 -11.79
N TRP A 134 -18.90 -11.74 -12.53
CA TRP A 134 -17.88 -10.72 -12.29
C TRP A 134 -17.93 -9.62 -13.37
N PRO A 135 -17.32 -8.45 -13.13
CA PRO A 135 -17.26 -7.39 -14.13
C PRO A 135 -16.73 -7.87 -15.48
N THR A 136 -17.38 -7.45 -16.56
CA THR A 136 -16.94 -7.75 -17.93
C THR A 136 -15.51 -7.23 -18.15
N GLY A 137 -14.65 -8.08 -18.71
CA GLY A 137 -13.24 -7.75 -18.97
C GLY A 137 -12.32 -7.97 -17.77
N MET A 138 -12.83 -8.47 -16.63
CA MET A 138 -12.00 -8.93 -15.53
C MET A 138 -11.15 -10.13 -15.97
N ARG A 139 -9.86 -10.07 -15.64
CA ARG A 139 -8.87 -11.12 -15.87
C ARG A 139 -8.49 -11.77 -14.57
N VAL A 140 -8.17 -13.06 -14.60
CA VAL A 140 -7.67 -13.83 -13.45
C VAL A 140 -6.27 -14.34 -13.79
N ILE A 141 -5.29 -13.97 -12.98
CA ILE A 141 -3.89 -14.34 -13.17
C ILE A 141 -3.43 -15.16 -11.97
N ALA A 142 -2.82 -16.30 -12.23
CA ALA A 142 -2.18 -17.14 -11.24
C ALA A 142 -0.67 -16.97 -11.26
N ARG A 143 -0.09 -17.07 -10.07
CA ARG A 143 1.33 -17.14 -9.80
C ARG A 143 1.60 -18.42 -9.06
N ARG A 144 2.64 -19.13 -9.46
CA ARG A 144 3.21 -20.25 -8.70
C ARG A 144 4.62 -19.90 -8.25
N GLU A 145 4.99 -20.32 -7.05
CA GLU A 145 6.34 -20.19 -6.52
C GLU A 145 6.79 -21.48 -5.85
N ARG A 146 8.08 -21.79 -5.91
CA ARG A 146 8.62 -22.93 -5.17
C ARG A 146 8.61 -22.60 -3.68
N PRO A 147 7.95 -23.41 -2.84
CA PRO A 147 7.97 -23.19 -1.41
C PRO A 147 9.40 -23.23 -0.85
N HIS A 148 9.66 -22.44 0.18
CA HIS A 148 10.92 -22.54 0.90
C HIS A 148 11.04 -23.89 1.64
N PRO A 149 12.26 -24.44 1.81
CA PRO A 149 12.45 -25.68 2.57
C PRO A 149 11.81 -25.58 3.96
N GLY A 150 10.94 -26.55 4.30
CA GLY A 150 10.24 -26.61 5.59
C GLY A 150 8.90 -25.87 5.65
N ALA A 151 8.40 -25.32 4.54
CA ALA A 151 7.04 -24.79 4.48
C ALA A 151 5.99 -25.89 4.69
N GLN A 152 4.95 -25.62 5.50
CA GLN A 152 3.77 -26.49 5.56
C GLN A 152 2.95 -26.29 4.29
N LEU A 153 2.79 -27.37 3.52
CA LEU A 153 2.06 -27.38 2.27
C LEU A 153 0.65 -27.96 2.48
N SER A 154 -0.31 -27.47 1.72
CA SER A 154 -1.59 -28.16 1.55
C SER A 154 -1.41 -29.39 0.65
N LEU A 155 -2.32 -30.36 0.75
CA LEU A 155 -2.31 -31.58 -0.08
C LEU A 155 -2.21 -31.29 -1.59
N PHE A 156 -2.78 -30.17 -2.04
CA PHE A 156 -2.68 -29.72 -3.42
C PHE A 156 -1.27 -29.26 -3.79
N GLU A 157 -0.60 -28.52 -2.90
CA GLU A 157 0.76 -28.01 -3.13
C GLU A 157 1.82 -29.12 -3.00
N GLU A 158 1.53 -30.17 -2.22
CA GLU A 158 2.38 -31.38 -2.16
C GLU A 158 2.34 -32.18 -3.48
N ALA A 159 1.24 -32.13 -4.22
CA ALA A 159 1.05 -32.92 -5.43
C ALA A 159 1.99 -32.50 -6.59
N ASP A 160 2.30 -31.21 -6.71
CA ASP A 160 3.16 -30.67 -7.76
C ASP A 160 4.35 -29.84 -7.26
N GLY A 161 4.45 -29.63 -5.94
CA GLY A 161 5.55 -28.90 -5.30
C GLY A 161 5.47 -27.39 -5.47
N TRP A 162 4.32 -26.84 -5.87
CA TRP A 162 4.14 -25.40 -6.08
C TRP A 162 3.18 -24.78 -5.07
N ARG A 163 3.52 -23.57 -4.60
CA ARG A 163 2.60 -22.71 -3.86
C ARG A 163 1.92 -21.74 -4.83
N TYR A 164 0.60 -21.65 -4.74
CA TYR A 164 -0.19 -20.84 -5.67
C TYR A 164 -0.79 -19.60 -5.02
N GLN A 165 -0.79 -18.51 -5.77
CA GLN A 165 -1.50 -17.27 -5.48
C GLN A 165 -2.26 -16.86 -6.74
N ALA A 166 -3.39 -16.17 -6.58
CA ALA A 166 -4.12 -15.59 -7.69
C ALA A 166 -4.47 -14.14 -7.41
N PHE A 167 -4.64 -13.35 -8.46
CA PHE A 167 -5.19 -12.00 -8.38
C PHE A 167 -6.06 -11.72 -9.61
N VAL A 168 -6.96 -10.75 -9.46
CA VAL A 168 -7.82 -10.27 -10.53
C VAL A 168 -7.45 -8.85 -10.94
N THR A 169 -7.61 -8.52 -12.22
CA THR A 169 -7.35 -7.18 -12.74
C THR A 169 -8.26 -6.85 -13.92
N ASN A 170 -8.63 -5.59 -14.10
CA ASN A 170 -9.29 -5.09 -15.32
C ASN A 170 -8.31 -4.49 -16.34
N THR A 171 -6.99 -4.49 -16.07
CA THR A 171 -6.01 -3.96 -17.00
C THR A 171 -5.93 -4.86 -18.23
N SER A 172 -6.30 -4.31 -19.39
CA SER A 172 -6.40 -5.05 -20.67
C SER A 172 -5.08 -5.16 -21.43
N THR A 173 -4.06 -4.41 -21.03
CA THR A 173 -2.76 -4.34 -21.74
C THR A 173 -1.60 -4.77 -20.85
N GLY A 174 -0.47 -5.07 -21.47
CA GLY A 174 0.76 -5.49 -20.78
C GLY A 174 0.90 -7.02 -20.64
N GLN A 175 2.15 -7.46 -20.54
CA GLN A 175 2.48 -8.87 -20.39
C GLN A 175 2.11 -9.36 -18.97
N VAL A 176 1.68 -10.62 -18.87
CA VAL A 176 1.25 -11.24 -17.60
C VAL A 176 2.32 -11.14 -16.50
N PRO A 177 3.62 -11.38 -16.74
CA PRO A 177 4.67 -11.19 -15.73
C PRO A 177 4.74 -9.77 -15.17
N PHE A 178 4.59 -8.75 -16.04
CA PHE A 178 4.58 -7.36 -15.58
C PHE A 178 3.36 -7.05 -14.71
N LEU A 179 2.18 -7.56 -15.08
CA LEU A 179 0.96 -7.36 -14.30
C LEU A 179 1.06 -8.02 -12.92
N GLU A 180 1.66 -9.21 -12.84
CA GLU A 180 1.94 -9.88 -11.57
C GLU A 180 2.95 -9.09 -10.73
N ALA A 181 4.07 -8.64 -11.30
CA ALA A 181 5.04 -7.83 -10.58
C ALA A 181 4.42 -6.53 -10.03
N ARG A 182 3.56 -5.89 -10.82
CA ARG A 182 2.78 -4.70 -10.43
C ARG A 182 1.78 -5.01 -9.30
N HIS A 183 1.15 -6.20 -9.31
CA HIS A 183 0.29 -6.67 -8.21
C HIS A 183 1.10 -6.94 -6.93
N ARG A 184 2.22 -7.65 -7.02
CA ARG A 184 3.08 -8.00 -5.89
C ARG A 184 3.54 -6.79 -5.10
N ALA A 185 3.75 -5.68 -5.79
CA ALA A 185 4.07 -4.41 -5.18
C ALA A 185 2.98 -3.84 -4.25
N HIS A 186 1.77 -4.42 -4.17
CA HIS A 186 0.80 -4.12 -3.11
C HIS A 186 1.36 -4.41 -1.71
N ALA A 187 2.26 -5.39 -1.56
CA ALA A 187 2.89 -5.75 -0.30
C ALA A 187 3.69 -4.59 0.34
N ARG A 188 4.04 -3.54 -0.43
CA ARG A 188 4.62 -2.31 0.13
C ARG A 188 3.75 -1.66 1.19
N VAL A 189 2.42 -1.88 1.15
CA VAL A 189 1.49 -1.39 2.16
C VAL A 189 1.77 -2.00 3.54
N GLU A 190 2.31 -3.22 3.62
CA GLU A 190 2.61 -3.88 4.89
C GLU A 190 3.66 -3.11 5.70
N ASP A 191 4.69 -2.59 5.02
CA ASP A 191 5.67 -1.69 5.64
C ASP A 191 5.03 -0.38 6.11
N ARG A 192 4.06 0.15 5.36
CA ARG A 192 3.33 1.37 5.77
C ARG A 192 2.46 1.11 7.00
N ILE A 193 1.78 -0.03 7.04
CA ILE A 193 0.99 -0.48 8.19
C ILE A 193 1.89 -0.66 9.41
N ARG A 194 3.06 -1.29 9.24
CA ARG A 194 4.06 -1.46 10.30
C ARG A 194 4.53 -0.11 10.83
N HIS A 195 4.90 0.83 9.97
CA HIS A 195 5.25 2.20 10.39
C HIS A 195 4.11 2.88 11.13
N ALA A 196 2.88 2.79 10.62
CA ALA A 196 1.71 3.37 11.26
C ALA A 196 1.47 2.75 12.65
N LYS A 197 1.71 1.44 12.82
CA LYS A 197 1.62 0.77 14.12
C LYS A 197 2.63 1.34 15.12
N ASP A 198 3.87 1.55 14.69
CA ASP A 198 4.93 2.16 15.49
C ASP A 198 4.65 3.63 15.85
N THR A 199 3.79 4.32 15.08
CA THR A 199 3.44 5.73 15.28
C THR A 199 2.04 5.95 15.88
N GLY A 200 1.34 4.89 16.32
CA GLY A 200 0.10 5.03 17.09
C GLY A 200 -1.02 4.07 16.69
N LEU A 201 -0.99 3.47 15.50
CA LEU A 201 -2.05 2.57 15.01
C LEU A 201 -2.07 1.22 15.77
N GLY A 202 -0.96 0.84 16.39
CA GLY A 202 -0.81 -0.47 17.03
C GLY A 202 -1.58 -0.62 18.34
N ARG A 203 -1.96 0.50 18.98
CA ARG A 203 -2.69 0.48 20.24
C ARG A 203 -3.54 1.75 20.40
N PHE A 204 -4.86 1.56 20.39
CA PHE A 204 -5.82 2.62 20.68
C PHE A 204 -5.89 2.91 22.20
N PRO A 205 -5.94 4.18 22.62
CA PRO A 205 -5.77 4.57 24.02
C PRO A 205 -7.03 4.41 24.87
N SER A 206 -8.22 4.28 24.26
CA SER A 206 -9.49 4.34 24.98
C SER A 206 -10.40 3.14 24.67
N ARG A 207 -11.41 2.94 25.53
CA ARG A 207 -12.58 2.10 25.23
C ARG A 207 -13.67 2.87 24.49
N GLU A 208 -13.58 4.19 24.45
CA GLU A 208 -14.55 5.05 23.78
C GLU A 208 -14.21 5.19 22.30
N PHE A 209 -15.21 4.92 21.44
CA PHE A 209 -15.03 4.92 19.99
C PHE A 209 -14.58 6.29 19.46
N ALA A 210 -15.21 7.37 19.91
CA ALA A 210 -14.92 8.74 19.44
C ALA A 210 -13.48 9.19 19.76
N ILE A 211 -12.96 8.83 20.94
CA ILE A 211 -11.56 9.10 21.29
C ILE A 211 -10.62 8.37 20.33
N ASN A 212 -10.94 7.13 19.99
CA ASN A 212 -10.11 6.33 19.09
C ASN A 212 -10.22 6.75 17.62
N GLN A 213 -11.36 7.31 17.20
CA GLN A 213 -11.47 7.98 15.90
C GLN A 213 -10.53 9.19 15.83
N THR A 214 -10.51 10.01 16.88
CA THR A 214 -9.59 11.15 16.98
C THR A 214 -8.12 10.68 16.98
N TRP A 215 -7.82 9.60 17.71
CA TRP A 215 -6.49 9.00 17.73
C TRP A 215 -6.05 8.49 16.35
N LEU A 216 -6.97 7.85 15.60
CA LEU A 216 -6.71 7.43 14.23
C LEU A 216 -6.38 8.62 13.34
N MET A 217 -7.15 9.71 13.43
CA MET A 217 -6.89 10.94 12.67
C MET A 217 -5.51 11.53 12.99
N LEU A 218 -5.14 11.62 14.26
CA LEU A 218 -3.80 12.08 14.66
C LEU A 218 -2.68 11.18 14.10
N THR A 219 -2.93 9.86 14.08
CA THR A 219 -1.98 8.90 13.49
C THR A 219 -1.83 9.11 11.99
N THR A 220 -2.93 9.34 11.25
CA THR A 220 -2.87 9.63 9.81
C THR A 220 -2.12 10.93 9.52
N ILE A 221 -2.38 12.00 10.27
CA ILE A 221 -1.67 13.28 10.14
C ILE A 221 -0.16 13.10 10.38
N ALA A 222 0.23 12.36 11.42
CA ALA A 222 1.64 12.10 11.71
C ALA A 222 2.33 11.29 10.60
N ALA A 223 1.62 10.32 10.01
CA ALA A 223 2.12 9.53 8.88
C ALA A 223 2.32 10.43 7.63
N ASP A 224 1.36 11.29 7.32
CA ASP A 224 1.44 12.21 6.18
C ASP A 224 2.56 13.22 6.32
N LEU A 225 2.65 13.88 7.49
CA LEU A 225 3.76 14.80 7.77
C LEU A 225 5.11 14.11 7.61
N THR A 226 5.22 12.85 8.04
CA THR A 226 6.45 12.07 7.87
C THR A 226 6.72 11.74 6.40
N ALA A 227 5.70 11.33 5.64
CA ALA A 227 5.81 11.00 4.22
C ALA A 227 6.26 12.23 3.40
N TRP A 228 5.60 13.38 3.59
CA TRP A 228 5.93 14.63 2.91
C TRP A 228 7.29 15.17 3.31
N THR A 229 7.65 15.12 4.61
CA THR A 229 8.99 15.53 5.05
C THR A 229 10.07 14.68 4.39
N ARG A 230 9.87 13.36 4.26
CA ARG A 230 10.81 12.49 3.54
C ARG A 230 10.93 12.88 2.08
N LEU A 231 9.80 13.03 1.40
CA LEU A 231 9.74 13.30 -0.03
C LEU A 231 10.39 14.63 -0.39
N LEU A 232 10.11 15.67 0.39
CA LEU A 232 10.50 17.04 0.06
C LEU A 232 11.82 17.48 0.71
N ALA A 233 12.16 16.93 1.88
CA ALA A 233 13.22 17.49 2.72
C ALA A 233 14.34 16.50 3.07
N PHE A 234 14.18 15.19 2.90
CA PHE A 234 15.27 14.21 3.13
C PHE A 234 16.07 13.96 1.85
N THR A 235 16.57 15.04 1.28
CA THR A 235 17.37 15.08 0.06
C THR A 235 18.73 15.75 0.33
N GLY A 236 19.69 15.57 -0.57
CA GLY A 236 21.05 16.12 -0.39
C GLY A 236 21.70 15.63 0.91
N GLU A 237 22.21 16.55 1.72
CA GLU A 237 22.83 16.23 3.01
C GLU A 237 21.87 15.59 4.03
N ALA A 238 20.55 15.73 3.82
CA ALA A 238 19.53 15.08 4.65
C ALA A 238 19.15 13.67 4.16
N ALA A 239 19.71 13.19 3.03
CA ALA A 239 19.35 11.89 2.44
C ALA A 239 19.58 10.70 3.38
N VAL A 240 20.51 10.82 4.32
CA VAL A 240 20.75 9.80 5.36
C VAL A 240 19.52 9.52 6.25
N LEU A 241 18.57 10.46 6.32
CA LEU A 241 17.32 10.31 7.06
C LEU A 241 16.23 9.57 6.25
N ALA A 242 16.33 9.54 4.92
CA ALA A 242 15.30 9.01 4.01
C ALA A 242 14.94 7.54 4.27
N ALA A 243 15.91 6.71 4.62
CA ALA A 243 15.72 5.28 4.91
C ALA A 243 15.51 4.98 6.41
N SER A 244 15.49 5.99 7.28
CA SER A 244 15.36 5.76 8.73
C SER A 244 13.97 5.21 9.06
N GLU A 245 13.88 4.14 9.83
CA GLU A 245 12.60 3.66 10.41
C GLU A 245 12.00 4.73 11.36
N PRO A 246 10.66 4.77 11.60
CA PRO A 246 10.03 5.79 12.45
C PRO A 246 10.68 5.94 13.83
N LYS A 247 11.04 4.81 14.45
CA LYS A 247 11.76 4.80 15.73
C LYS A 247 13.12 5.48 15.64
N ALA A 248 13.91 5.21 14.59
CA ALA A 248 15.18 5.88 14.38
C ALA A 248 14.97 7.38 14.11
N LEU A 249 13.99 7.72 13.27
CA LEU A 249 13.69 9.11 12.92
C LEU A 249 13.30 9.94 14.16
N ARG A 250 12.59 9.34 15.12
CA ARG A 250 12.30 9.96 16.42
C ARG A 250 13.55 10.50 17.09
N TYR A 251 14.60 9.70 17.18
CA TYR A 251 15.85 10.10 17.84
C TYR A 251 16.79 10.87 16.91
N ARG A 252 16.70 10.72 15.59
CA ARG A 252 17.61 11.43 14.68
C ARG A 252 17.16 12.86 14.37
N PHE A 253 15.85 13.09 14.26
CA PHE A 253 15.29 14.34 13.75
C PHE A 253 14.11 14.88 14.57
N LEU A 254 13.12 14.05 14.93
CA LEU A 254 11.85 14.57 15.49
C LEU A 254 11.91 14.93 16.98
N HIS A 255 12.85 14.37 17.74
CA HIS A 255 12.99 14.58 19.18
C HIS A 255 14.41 15.02 19.53
N VAL A 256 14.87 16.06 18.83
CA VAL A 256 16.20 16.65 19.02
C VAL A 256 16.13 17.74 20.08
N PRO A 257 17.04 17.75 21.08
CA PRO A 257 17.12 18.87 22.01
C PRO A 257 17.53 20.13 21.26
N ALA A 258 16.67 21.14 21.24
CA ALA A 258 16.91 22.40 20.56
C ALA A 258 16.32 23.58 21.35
N ARG A 259 16.90 24.77 21.17
CA ARG A 259 16.40 26.02 21.77
C ARG A 259 15.83 26.92 20.70
N LEU A 260 14.52 27.20 20.78
CA LEU A 260 13.90 28.23 19.96
C LEU A 260 14.22 29.60 20.57
N VAL A 261 14.90 30.46 19.81
CA VAL A 261 15.20 31.84 20.21
C VAL A 261 14.54 32.83 19.26
N HIS A 262 14.15 33.98 19.80
CA HIS A 262 13.57 35.07 19.02
C HIS A 262 14.48 36.29 19.09
N SER A 263 14.93 36.80 17.94
CA SER A 263 15.78 37.98 17.85
C SER A 263 15.65 38.64 16.47
N GLY A 264 15.62 39.98 16.42
CA GLY A 264 15.55 40.72 15.15
C GLY A 264 14.34 40.35 14.29
N ARG A 265 13.17 40.15 14.90
CA ARG A 265 11.92 39.71 14.24
C ARG A 265 12.02 38.36 13.52
N ARG A 266 13.01 37.53 13.84
CA ARG A 266 13.19 36.18 13.31
C ARG A 266 13.21 35.15 14.43
N ARG A 267 12.60 33.99 14.17
CA ARG A 267 12.73 32.78 14.98
C ARG A 267 13.95 32.00 14.49
N ARG A 268 14.81 31.57 15.41
CA ARG A 268 15.97 30.71 15.10
C ARG A 268 15.92 29.48 15.99
N LEU A 269 16.05 28.31 15.39
CA LEU A 269 16.19 27.05 16.11
C LEU A 269 17.68 26.77 16.31
N ARG A 270 18.15 26.79 17.57
CA ARG A 270 19.54 26.43 17.90
C ARG A 270 19.62 24.96 18.22
N ILE A 271 20.48 24.24 17.51
CA ILE A 271 20.70 22.80 17.66
C ILE A 271 22.14 22.61 18.16
N PRO A 272 22.42 21.66 19.07
CA PRO A 272 23.78 21.34 19.50
C PRO A 272 24.66 20.94 18.32
N GLU A 273 25.84 21.56 18.19
CA GLU A 273 26.82 21.25 17.12
C GLU A 273 27.34 19.81 17.21
N THR A 274 27.36 19.24 18.41
CA THR A 274 27.80 17.86 18.66
C THR A 274 26.71 16.82 18.38
N TRP A 275 25.50 17.23 17.98
CA TRP A 275 24.46 16.27 17.64
C TRP A 275 24.85 15.50 16.37
N PRO A 276 24.84 14.15 16.37
CA PRO A 276 25.38 13.37 15.25
C PRO A 276 24.70 13.64 13.90
N TRP A 277 23.47 14.15 13.93
CA TRP A 277 22.64 14.40 12.75
C TRP A 277 22.47 15.89 12.45
N VAL A 278 23.26 16.78 13.08
CA VAL A 278 23.07 18.24 12.96
C VAL A 278 23.08 18.72 11.51
N THR A 279 24.04 18.25 10.70
CA THR A 279 24.14 18.59 9.28
C THR A 279 22.87 18.21 8.53
N ALA A 280 22.39 16.97 8.74
CA ALA A 280 21.15 16.50 8.13
C ALA A 280 19.95 17.35 8.59
N ILE A 281 19.82 17.64 9.89
CA ILE A 281 18.69 18.44 10.41
C ILE A 281 18.69 19.86 9.81
N VAL A 282 19.86 20.51 9.76
CA VAL A 282 20.00 21.84 9.14
C VAL A 282 19.58 21.79 7.68
N ALA A 283 20.02 20.77 6.94
CA ALA A 283 19.63 20.55 5.56
C ALA A 283 18.11 20.33 5.41
N VAL A 284 17.46 19.58 6.30
CA VAL A 284 15.99 19.42 6.29
C VAL A 284 15.29 20.78 6.39
N PHE A 285 15.67 21.62 7.35
CA PHE A 285 15.06 22.95 7.49
C PHE A 285 15.35 23.85 6.28
N ALA A 286 16.56 23.80 5.73
CA ALA A 286 16.91 24.55 4.52
C ALA A 286 16.07 24.10 3.31
N ASN A 287 15.91 22.78 3.12
CA ASN A 287 15.09 22.21 2.06
C ASN A 287 13.62 22.63 2.20
N ILE A 288 13.05 22.57 3.41
CA ILE A 288 11.67 23.02 3.68
C ILE A 288 11.51 24.51 3.38
N ALA A 289 12.46 25.34 3.82
CA ALA A 289 12.42 26.79 3.58
C ALA A 289 12.58 27.18 2.10
N ALA A 290 13.14 26.28 1.29
CA ALA A 290 13.30 26.46 -0.15
C ALA A 290 12.09 25.96 -0.97
N ILE A 291 11.10 25.33 -0.35
CA ILE A 291 9.86 24.93 -1.04
C ILE A 291 9.17 26.21 -1.55
N PRO A 292 8.90 26.32 -2.87
CA PRO A 292 8.20 27.46 -3.42
C PRO A 292 6.82 27.64 -2.76
N GLU A 293 6.42 28.89 -2.53
CA GLU A 293 5.04 29.15 -2.10
C GLU A 293 4.07 28.66 -3.18
N PRO A 294 2.91 28.07 -2.78
CA PRO A 294 1.89 27.68 -3.74
C PRO A 294 1.49 28.89 -4.60
N ALA A 295 1.42 28.69 -5.92
CA ALA A 295 0.92 29.69 -6.87
C ALA A 295 -0.57 29.97 -6.67
#